data_AF-A0A9D8SWF9-F1
#
_entry.id   AF-A0A9D8SWF9-F1
#
_cell.length_a   1.000
_cell.length_b   1.000
_cell.length_c   1.000
_cell.angle_alpha   90.00
_cell.angle_beta   90.00
_cell.angle_gamma   90.00
#
_symmetry.space_group_name_H-M   'P 1'
#
loop_
_entity.id
_entity.type
_entity.pdbx_description
1 polymer ?
#
loop_
_entity_poly.entity_id
_entity_poly.type
_entity_poly.pdbx_seq_one_letter_code
_entity_poly.pdbx_strand_id
1 'polypeptide(L)'
;MKQAVRIQTSVLNTLEKKALVAMAKRCPRWITSDFMTFLGFVGAIVIALGYILSDYNINFLWLASFGLFINWIGDSMDGTLARVRKEERPVYGFFVDHMMDGINETIMIVGAGLSALVDFRLAILMLVFYLLLSIYVYISTYLKAEFKLTFAKMGPTELRLIVMVINTLFIYCEALRTFCLEIVFRQKMYHLHALDIAALVIAAMLAVMFVYHFVKDASDYACQEKQRKAAKLAATTLDADAQA
;
A
#
# COMPACT_ATOMS: atom_id res chain seq x y z
N MET A 1 5.83 -11.13 19.41
CA MET A 1 4.73 -11.19 18.43
C MET A 1 4.81 -12.55 17.73
N LYS A 2 3.72 -13.31 17.63
CA LYS A 2 3.74 -14.53 16.78
C LYS A 2 3.90 -14.06 15.33
N GLN A 3 4.85 -14.66 14.61
CA GLN A 3 5.13 -14.33 13.22
C GLN A 3 3.87 -14.66 12.40
N ALA A 4 3.16 -13.63 11.95
CA ALA A 4 1.95 -13.83 11.17
C ALA A 4 2.33 -14.50 9.85
N VAL A 5 1.60 -15.56 9.47
CA VAL A 5 1.86 -16.29 8.24
C VAL A 5 1.54 -15.38 7.05
N ARG A 6 2.58 -14.91 6.34
CA ARG A 6 2.44 -14.07 5.15
C ARG A 6 1.92 -14.91 3.98
N ILE A 7 0.62 -14.80 3.69
CA ILE A 7 0.03 -15.43 2.49
C ILE A 7 0.17 -14.44 1.32
N GLN A 8 1.24 -14.57 0.53
CA GLN A 8 1.40 -13.89 -0.76
C GLN A 8 1.08 -14.85 -1.90
N THR A 9 -0.02 -14.64 -2.61
CA THR A 9 -0.45 -15.46 -3.76
C THR A 9 -0.29 -14.73 -5.11
N SER A 10 0.63 -13.77 -5.16
CA SER A 10 0.83 -12.94 -6.35
C SER A 10 1.43 -13.72 -7.53
N VAL A 11 1.08 -13.30 -8.75
CA VAL A 11 1.48 -13.97 -10.01
C VAL A 11 3.00 -13.96 -10.17
N LEU A 12 3.67 -12.86 -9.82
CA LEU A 12 5.13 -12.73 -9.96
C LEU A 12 5.90 -13.18 -8.71
N ASN A 13 5.22 -13.53 -7.62
CA ASN A 13 5.84 -13.76 -6.31
C ASN A 13 7.01 -14.75 -6.35
N THR A 14 6.88 -15.85 -7.11
CA THR A 14 7.94 -16.87 -7.18
C THR A 14 9.20 -16.35 -7.88
N LEU A 15 9.04 -15.59 -8.97
CA LEU A 15 10.17 -15.03 -9.72
C LEU A 15 10.80 -13.88 -8.96
N GLU A 16 9.99 -12.98 -8.43
CA GLU A 16 10.41 -11.88 -7.58
C GLU A 16 11.23 -12.39 -6.39
N LYS A 17 10.71 -13.36 -5.63
CA LYS A 17 11.41 -13.90 -4.46
C LYS A 17 12.76 -14.51 -4.84
N LYS A 18 12.86 -15.21 -5.98
CA LYS A 18 14.14 -15.75 -6.48
C LYS A 18 15.12 -14.62 -6.81
N ALA A 19 14.66 -13.59 -7.51
CA ALA A 19 15.48 -12.43 -7.86
C ALA A 19 15.98 -11.69 -6.60
N LEU A 20 15.09 -11.37 -5.66
CA LEU A 20 15.43 -10.66 -4.42
C LEU A 20 16.41 -11.45 -3.56
N VAL A 21 16.24 -12.77 -3.41
CA VAL A 21 17.20 -13.60 -2.67
C VAL A 21 18.56 -13.64 -3.38
N ALA A 22 18.57 -13.71 -4.71
CA ALA A 22 19.81 -13.69 -5.49
C ALA A 22 20.54 -12.34 -5.40
N MET A 23 19.81 -11.23 -5.33
CA MET A 23 20.35 -9.89 -5.11
C MET A 23 20.87 -9.75 -3.68
N ALA A 24 20.07 -10.12 -2.67
CA ALA A 24 20.43 -10.04 -1.27
C ALA A 24 21.70 -10.83 -0.92
N LYS A 25 21.91 -12.00 -1.53
CA LYS A 25 23.14 -12.80 -1.37
C LYS A 25 24.38 -12.13 -1.97
N ARG A 26 24.22 -11.27 -2.96
CA ARG A 26 25.32 -10.55 -3.63
C ARG A 26 25.54 -9.14 -3.08
N CYS A 27 24.64 -8.64 -2.25
CA CYS A 27 24.76 -7.31 -1.65
C CYS A 27 26.01 -7.22 -0.76
N PRO A 28 26.84 -6.17 -0.93
CA PRO A 28 27.94 -5.86 -0.03
C PRO A 28 27.52 -5.84 1.43
N ARG A 29 28.41 -6.26 2.34
CA ARG A 29 28.12 -6.36 3.78
C ARG A 29 27.73 -5.04 4.43
N TRP A 30 28.26 -3.91 3.94
CA TRP A 30 27.95 -2.58 4.47
C TRP A 30 26.52 -2.11 4.19
N ILE A 31 25.85 -2.70 3.20
CA ILE A 31 24.44 -2.42 2.93
C ILE A 31 23.59 -3.13 3.98
N THR A 32 22.86 -2.38 4.79
CA THR A 32 21.97 -2.89 5.85
C THR A 32 20.50 -2.80 5.43
N SER A 33 19.61 -3.41 6.23
CA SER A 33 18.15 -3.24 6.06
C SER A 33 17.75 -1.76 6.16
N ASP A 34 18.33 -1.00 7.09
CA ASP A 34 18.02 0.42 7.27
C ASP A 34 18.45 1.26 6.07
N PHE A 35 19.57 0.90 5.44
CA PHE A 35 19.99 1.52 4.19
C PHE A 35 19.00 1.23 3.06
N MET A 36 18.45 0.02 2.98
CA MET A 36 17.45 -0.34 1.99
C MET A 36 16.15 0.44 2.19
N THR A 37 15.69 0.56 3.43
CA THR A 37 14.54 1.40 3.74
C THR A 37 14.78 2.88 3.36
N PHE A 38 15.97 3.42 3.69
CA PHE A 38 16.36 4.77 3.27
C PHE A 38 16.40 4.93 1.74
N LEU A 39 16.92 3.93 1.03
CA LEU A 39 16.91 3.90 -0.43
C LEU A 39 15.48 3.91 -0.98
N GLY A 40 14.56 3.19 -0.33
CA GLY A 40 13.14 3.21 -0.62
C GLY A 40 12.56 4.63 -0.55
N PHE A 41 12.88 5.33 0.55
CA PHE A 41 12.48 6.73 0.77
C PHE A 41 13.05 7.70 -0.28
N VAL A 42 14.34 7.57 -0.62
CA VAL A 42 14.94 8.36 -1.71
C VAL A 42 14.21 8.08 -3.04
N GLY A 43 13.87 6.81 -3.31
CA GLY A 43 13.04 6.44 -4.45
C GLY A 43 11.70 7.18 -4.47
N ALA A 44 11.01 7.26 -3.33
CA ALA A 44 9.75 8.01 -3.22
C ALA A 44 9.90 9.50 -3.57
N ILE A 45 10.97 10.14 -3.11
CA ILE A 45 11.29 11.54 -3.47
C ILE A 45 11.54 11.68 -4.97
N VAL A 46 12.32 10.78 -5.57
CA VAL A 46 12.59 10.79 -7.02
C VAL A 46 11.31 10.62 -7.83
N ILE A 47 10.38 9.78 -7.37
CA ILE A 47 9.06 9.62 -7.99
C ILE A 47 8.29 10.93 -7.97
N ALA A 48 8.17 11.56 -6.79
CA ALA A 48 7.47 12.82 -6.63
C ALA A 48 8.07 13.93 -7.52
N LEU A 49 9.40 14.03 -7.55
CA LEU A 49 10.10 14.97 -8.43
C LEU A 49 9.86 14.66 -9.91
N GLY A 50 9.85 13.39 -10.31
CA GLY A 50 9.55 12.99 -11.68
C GLY A 50 8.15 13.40 -12.13
N TYR A 51 7.15 13.26 -11.26
CA TYR A 51 5.78 13.74 -11.54
C TYR A 51 5.71 15.26 -11.60
N ILE A 52 6.25 15.97 -10.61
CA ILE A 52 6.24 17.45 -10.60
C ILE A 52 6.97 18.03 -11.82
N LEU A 53 8.08 17.42 -12.22
CA LEU A 53 8.84 17.88 -13.39
C LEU A 53 8.17 17.54 -14.71
N SER A 54 7.21 16.60 -14.72
CA SER A 54 6.50 16.21 -15.95
C SER A 54 5.67 17.33 -16.56
N ASP A 55 5.31 18.35 -15.76
CA ASP A 55 4.65 19.58 -16.21
C ASP A 55 5.53 20.40 -17.16
N TYR A 56 6.85 20.35 -16.99
CA TYR A 56 7.80 21.01 -17.88
C TYR A 56 8.12 20.17 -19.11
N ASN A 57 8.25 18.86 -18.93
CA ASN A 57 8.49 17.90 -20.01
C ASN A 57 7.99 16.52 -19.60
N ILE A 58 7.04 15.97 -20.37
CA ILE A 58 6.43 14.67 -20.09
C ILE A 58 7.45 13.53 -19.95
N ASN A 59 8.63 13.65 -20.56
CA ASN A 59 9.70 12.65 -20.45
C ASN A 59 10.26 12.50 -19.02
N PHE A 60 10.00 13.43 -18.09
CA PHE A 60 10.32 13.24 -16.67
C PHE A 60 9.52 12.10 -16.01
N LEU A 61 8.51 11.55 -16.68
CA LEU A 61 7.90 10.27 -16.30
C LEU A 61 8.89 9.09 -16.36
N TRP A 62 9.99 9.18 -17.12
CA TRP A 62 11.11 8.24 -17.02
C TRP A 62 11.83 8.36 -15.67
N LEU A 63 11.99 9.57 -15.15
CA LEU A 63 12.54 9.81 -13.81
C LEU A 63 11.61 9.23 -12.75
N ALA A 64 10.29 9.43 -12.89
CA ALA A 64 9.32 8.82 -11.99
C ALA A 64 9.39 7.28 -12.03
N SER A 65 9.50 6.69 -13.23
CA SER A 65 9.63 5.24 -13.41
C SER A 65 10.94 4.68 -12.84
N PHE A 66 12.04 5.43 -12.97
CA PHE A 66 13.31 5.09 -12.33
C PHE A 66 13.21 5.18 -10.80
N GLY A 67 12.54 6.20 -10.28
CA GLY A 67 12.23 6.32 -8.86
C GLY A 67 11.41 5.13 -8.33
N LEU A 68 10.41 4.67 -9.09
CA LEU A 68 9.61 3.46 -8.76
C LEU A 68 10.49 2.21 -8.66
N PHE A 69 11.48 2.09 -9.55
CA PHE A 69 12.44 0.99 -9.50
C PHE A 69 13.33 1.07 -8.25
N ILE A 70 13.85 2.25 -7.91
CA ILE A 70 14.62 2.46 -6.68
C ILE A 70 13.77 2.15 -5.44
N ASN A 71 12.54 2.67 -5.40
CA ASN A 71 11.62 2.45 -4.29
C ASN A 71 11.31 0.96 -4.11
N TRP A 72 11.02 0.27 -5.22
CA TRP A 72 10.80 -1.18 -5.22
C TRP A 72 12.00 -1.96 -4.67
N ILE A 73 13.23 -1.60 -5.08
CA ILE A 73 14.44 -2.23 -4.55
C ILE A 73 14.50 -2.06 -3.03
N GLY A 74 14.37 -0.83 -2.53
CA GLY A 74 14.47 -0.55 -1.10
C GLY A 74 13.45 -1.35 -0.28
N ASP A 75 12.18 -1.21 -0.65
CA ASP A 75 11.02 -1.83 0.01
C ASP A 75 11.01 -3.37 -0.08
N SER A 76 11.41 -3.94 -1.22
CA SER A 76 11.36 -5.40 -1.39
C SER A 76 12.61 -6.10 -0.84
N MET A 77 13.73 -5.39 -0.80
CA MET A 77 15.01 -5.95 -0.35
C MET A 77 15.24 -5.83 1.14
N ASP A 78 14.70 -4.85 1.86
CA ASP A 78 15.04 -4.65 3.27
C ASP A 78 14.75 -5.89 4.14
N GLY A 79 13.51 -6.40 4.12
CA GLY A 79 13.11 -7.60 4.83
C GLY A 79 13.72 -8.87 4.24
N THR A 80 13.97 -8.89 2.93
CA THR A 80 14.63 -10.04 2.29
C THR A 80 16.09 -10.15 2.70
N LEU A 81 16.79 -9.04 2.78
CA LEU A 81 18.17 -8.94 3.22
C LEU A 81 18.30 -9.33 4.69
N ALA A 82 17.42 -8.82 5.55
CA ALA A 82 17.36 -9.19 6.96
C ALA A 82 17.18 -10.71 7.16
N ARG A 83 16.27 -11.34 6.40
CA ARG A 83 16.06 -12.80 6.41
C ARG A 83 17.28 -13.58 5.93
N VAL A 84 17.87 -13.19 4.80
CA VAL A 84 19.03 -13.88 4.21
C VAL A 84 20.24 -13.81 5.15
N ARG A 85 20.40 -12.70 5.88
CA ARG A 85 21.50 -12.50 6.84
C ARG A 85 21.20 -13.00 8.24
N LYS A 86 19.96 -13.41 8.53
CA LYS A 86 19.47 -13.78 9.88
C LYS A 86 19.61 -12.63 10.89
N GLU A 87 19.42 -11.40 10.42
CA GLU A 87 19.48 -10.15 11.20
C GLU A 87 18.08 -9.53 11.32
N GLU A 88 17.05 -10.38 11.43
CA GLU A 88 15.66 -9.94 11.53
C GLU A 88 15.40 -9.22 12.86
N ARG A 89 14.81 -8.02 12.79
CA ARG A 89 14.42 -7.22 13.95
C ARG A 89 12.88 -7.16 13.98
N PRO A 90 12.18 -8.11 14.62
CA PRO A 90 10.75 -8.29 14.43
C PRO A 90 9.89 -7.12 14.93
N VAL A 91 10.34 -6.36 15.94
CA VAL A 91 9.61 -5.19 16.44
C VAL A 91 10.02 -3.93 15.69
N TYR A 92 11.32 -3.62 15.68
CA TYR A 92 11.86 -2.42 15.04
C TYR A 92 11.62 -2.42 13.53
N GLY A 93 11.92 -3.54 12.87
CA GLY A 93 11.73 -3.68 11.42
C GLY A 93 10.26 -3.52 11.02
N PHE A 94 9.33 -4.16 11.76
CA PHE A 94 7.89 -3.99 11.52
C PHE A 94 7.44 -2.53 11.66
N PHE A 95 7.90 -1.84 12.71
CA PHE A 95 7.57 -0.43 12.92
C PHE A 95 8.09 0.45 11.78
N VAL A 96 9.37 0.31 11.43
CA VAL A 96 10.02 1.12 10.41
C VAL A 96 9.40 0.87 9.03
N ASP A 97 9.22 -0.39 8.64
CA ASP A 97 8.56 -0.82 7.41
C ASP A 97 7.19 -0.13 7.24
N HIS A 98 6.31 -0.27 8.23
CA HIS A 98 4.95 0.29 8.14
C HIS A 98 4.89 1.82 8.18
N MET A 99 5.77 2.46 8.98
CA MET A 99 5.84 3.92 9.01
C MET A 99 6.39 4.47 7.70
N MET A 100 7.40 3.82 7.12
CA MET A 100 8.01 4.23 5.87
C MET A 100 7.08 3.98 4.68
N ASP A 101 6.27 2.93 4.68
CA ASP A 101 5.23 2.72 3.68
C ASP A 101 4.26 3.90 3.62
N GLY A 102 3.73 4.32 4.77
CA GLY A 102 2.82 5.46 4.84
C GLY A 102 3.46 6.77 4.37
N ILE A 103 4.73 7.01 4.73
CA ILE A 103 5.48 8.19 4.30
C ILE A 103 5.77 8.16 2.79
N ASN A 104 6.23 7.02 2.28
CA ASN A 104 6.56 6.83 0.87
C ASN A 104 5.31 7.03 0.01
N GLU A 105 4.19 6.40 0.37
CA GLU A 105 2.94 6.54 -0.37
C GLU A 105 2.43 7.98 -0.34
N THR A 106 2.55 8.67 0.81
CA THR A 106 2.20 10.09 0.92
C THR A 106 3.03 10.94 -0.03
N ILE A 107 4.36 10.76 -0.04
CA ILE A 107 5.26 11.52 -0.92
C ILE A 107 4.92 11.26 -2.39
N MET A 108 4.73 9.99 -2.77
CA MET A 108 4.44 9.60 -4.15
C MET A 108 3.10 10.15 -4.64
N ILE A 109 2.02 9.98 -3.86
CA ILE A 109 0.68 10.43 -4.26
C ILE A 109 0.58 11.96 -4.24
N VAL A 110 1.16 12.63 -3.24
CA VAL A 110 1.19 14.10 -3.20
C VAL A 110 2.00 14.63 -4.39
N GLY A 111 3.15 14.04 -4.70
CA GLY A 111 3.94 14.40 -5.88
C GLY A 111 3.17 14.24 -7.18
N ALA A 112 2.40 13.15 -7.33
CA ALA A 112 1.52 12.95 -8.47
C ALA A 112 0.39 14.00 -8.53
N GLY A 113 -0.26 14.31 -7.41
CA GLY A 113 -1.33 15.32 -7.36
C GLY A 113 -0.84 16.76 -7.53
N LEU A 114 0.46 17.04 -7.31
CA LEU A 114 1.08 18.32 -7.61
C LEU A 114 1.45 18.49 -9.09
N SER A 115 1.40 17.42 -9.88
CA SER A 115 1.54 17.49 -11.33
C SER A 115 0.21 17.79 -12.01
N ALA A 116 0.25 18.26 -13.25
CA ALA A 116 -0.93 18.46 -14.10
C ALA A 116 -1.56 17.14 -14.59
N LEU A 117 -1.01 15.98 -14.22
CA LEU A 117 -1.48 14.68 -14.67
C LEU A 117 -2.68 14.15 -13.87
N VAL A 118 -2.80 14.53 -12.59
CA VAL A 118 -3.86 14.08 -11.69
C VAL A 118 -4.38 15.26 -10.86
N ASP A 119 -5.69 15.43 -10.80
CA ASP A 119 -6.32 16.42 -9.92
C ASP A 119 -5.93 16.17 -8.46
N PHE A 120 -5.38 17.20 -7.83
CA PHE A 120 -4.88 17.14 -6.45
C PHE A 120 -5.93 16.63 -5.46
N ARG A 121 -7.21 16.98 -5.64
CA ARG A 121 -8.28 16.59 -4.71
C ARG A 121 -8.55 15.09 -4.83
N LEU A 122 -8.50 14.54 -6.03
CA LEU A 122 -8.64 13.10 -6.26
C LEU A 122 -7.43 12.32 -5.74
N ALA A 123 -6.21 12.85 -5.92
CA ALA A 123 -5.00 12.27 -5.37
C ALA A 123 -5.07 12.19 -3.82
N ILE A 124 -5.44 13.29 -3.16
CA ILE A 124 -5.60 13.31 -1.70
C ILE A 124 -6.75 12.41 -1.24
N LEU A 125 -7.87 12.36 -1.96
CA LEU A 125 -8.98 11.45 -1.64
C LEU A 125 -8.53 9.99 -1.69
N MET A 126 -7.78 9.61 -2.72
CA MET A 126 -7.19 8.28 -2.86
C MET A 126 -6.23 7.98 -1.71
N LEU A 127 -5.35 8.92 -1.35
CA LEU A 127 -4.41 8.79 -0.23
C LEU A 127 -5.14 8.60 1.11
N VAL A 128 -6.21 9.35 1.36
CA VAL A 128 -7.00 9.24 2.60
C VAL A 128 -7.58 7.82 2.74
N PHE A 129 -8.21 7.29 1.70
CA PHE A 129 -8.78 5.94 1.76
C PHE A 129 -7.71 4.86 1.83
N TYR A 130 -6.57 5.06 1.16
CA TYR A 130 -5.41 4.18 1.32
C TYR A 130 -4.95 4.13 2.78
N LEU A 131 -4.72 5.29 3.41
CA LEU A 131 -4.24 5.36 4.80
C LEU A 131 -5.26 4.79 5.79
N LEU A 132 -6.56 5.03 5.59
CA LEU A 132 -7.63 4.41 6.39
C LEU A 132 -7.60 2.88 6.29
N LEU A 133 -7.45 2.34 5.08
CA LEU A 133 -7.34 0.91 4.86
C LEU A 133 -6.07 0.33 5.49
N SER A 134 -4.93 1.03 5.38
CA SER A 134 -3.67 0.65 6.02
C SER A 134 -3.82 0.60 7.55
N ILE A 135 -4.41 1.62 8.17
CA ILE A 135 -4.71 1.64 9.62
C ILE A 135 -5.58 0.43 10.00
N TYR A 136 -6.62 0.14 9.23
CA TYR A 136 -7.47 -1.03 9.45
C TYR A 136 -6.68 -2.34 9.38
N VAL A 137 -5.82 -2.52 8.38
CA VAL A 137 -4.96 -3.72 8.24
C VAL A 137 -4.01 -3.84 9.43
N TYR A 138 -3.42 -2.73 9.89
CA TYR A 138 -2.51 -2.73 11.03
C TYR A 138 -3.23 -3.13 12.32
N ILE A 139 -4.40 -2.54 12.61
CA ILE A 139 -5.21 -2.92 13.78
C ILE A 139 -5.62 -4.40 13.69
N SER A 140 -6.08 -4.83 12.51
CA SER A 140 -6.52 -6.22 12.28
C SER A 140 -5.40 -7.22 12.50
N THR A 141 -4.15 -6.85 12.19
CA THR A 141 -2.97 -7.68 12.44
C THR A 141 -2.79 -7.98 13.93
N TYR A 142 -2.98 -6.97 14.78
CA TYR A 142 -2.87 -7.13 16.23
C TYR A 142 -4.07 -7.89 16.83
N LEU A 143 -5.27 -7.65 16.32
CA LEU A 143 -6.50 -8.27 16.85
C LEU A 143 -6.67 -9.73 16.42
N LYS A 144 -6.34 -10.06 15.17
CA LYS A 144 -6.62 -11.38 14.57
C LYS A 144 -5.39 -12.29 14.48
N ALA A 145 -4.18 -11.77 14.69
CA ALA A 145 -2.91 -12.48 14.44
C ALA A 145 -2.78 -13.06 13.01
N GLU A 146 -3.64 -12.64 12.07
CA GLU A 146 -3.63 -13.02 10.66
C GLU A 146 -3.30 -11.80 9.81
N PHE A 147 -2.14 -11.82 9.14
CA PHE A 147 -1.71 -10.78 8.21
C PHE A 147 -2.19 -11.11 6.80
N LYS A 148 -3.45 -10.77 6.49
CA LYS A 148 -4.01 -10.93 5.13
C LYS A 148 -3.64 -9.72 4.27
N LEU A 149 -2.45 -9.77 3.68
CA LEU A 149 -1.91 -8.76 2.75
C LEU A 149 -2.51 -8.79 1.34
N THR A 150 -3.20 -9.88 0.96
CA THR A 150 -3.60 -10.09 -0.44
C THR A 150 -5.09 -9.93 -0.62
N PHE A 151 -5.50 -8.73 -1.04
CA PHE A 151 -6.79 -8.51 -1.66
C PHE A 151 -6.59 -8.56 -3.19
N ALA A 152 -7.37 -9.39 -3.90
CA ALA A 152 -7.36 -9.50 -5.37
C ALA A 152 -6.13 -10.12 -6.08
N LYS A 153 -5.27 -10.92 -5.41
CA LYS A 153 -4.11 -11.64 -6.02
C LYS A 153 -3.06 -10.76 -6.73
N MET A 154 -3.09 -9.44 -6.51
CA MET A 154 -2.13 -8.48 -7.04
C MET A 154 -1.28 -7.94 -5.89
N GLY A 155 0.03 -8.02 -6.01
CA GLY A 155 0.97 -7.53 -5.01
C GLY A 155 1.47 -6.11 -5.30
N PRO A 156 2.25 -5.52 -4.36
CA PRO A 156 2.86 -4.21 -4.55
C PRO A 156 3.74 -4.11 -5.80
N THR A 157 4.40 -5.21 -6.18
CA THR A 157 5.31 -5.27 -7.33
C THR A 157 4.55 -5.19 -8.65
N GLU A 158 3.44 -5.92 -8.79
CA GLU A 158 2.58 -5.78 -9.98
C GLU A 158 2.02 -4.36 -10.10
N LEU A 159 1.61 -3.74 -8.99
CA LEU A 159 1.12 -2.36 -8.99
C LEU A 159 2.19 -1.39 -9.52
N ARG A 160 3.42 -1.48 -9.01
CA ARG A 160 4.54 -0.62 -9.47
C ARG A 160 4.84 -0.82 -10.96
N LEU A 161 4.82 -2.06 -11.46
CA LEU A 161 4.99 -2.35 -12.89
C LEU A 161 3.88 -1.74 -13.74
N ILE A 162 2.62 -1.85 -13.30
CA ILE A 162 1.48 -1.22 -13.98
C ILE A 162 1.70 0.30 -14.07
N VAL A 163 2.14 0.94 -12.99
CA VAL A 163 2.42 2.39 -12.99
C VAL A 163 3.56 2.74 -13.95
N MET A 164 4.64 1.96 -14.01
CA MET A 164 5.73 2.17 -15.00
C MET A 164 5.23 2.04 -16.45
N VAL A 165 4.34 1.08 -16.71
CA VAL A 165 3.72 0.93 -18.04
C VAL A 165 2.83 2.14 -18.35
N ILE A 166 2.01 2.60 -17.40
CA ILE A 166 1.18 3.81 -17.56
C ILE A 166 2.05 5.03 -17.87
N ASN A 167 3.13 5.24 -17.11
CA ASN A 167 4.08 6.32 -17.36
C ASN A 167 4.64 6.26 -18.78
N THR A 168 5.06 5.07 -19.22
CA THR A 168 5.58 4.85 -20.58
C THR A 168 4.53 5.17 -21.65
N LEU A 169 3.28 4.73 -21.44
CA LEU A 169 2.17 5.02 -22.35
C LEU A 169 1.87 6.52 -22.41
N PHE A 170 1.93 7.24 -21.30
CA PHE A 170 1.71 8.69 -21.28
C PHE A 170 2.81 9.47 -22.00
N ILE A 171 4.05 8.98 -21.99
CA ILE A 171 5.16 9.59 -22.75
C ILE A 171 4.91 9.50 -24.26
N TYR A 172 4.49 8.33 -24.75
CA TYR A 172 4.43 8.06 -26.18
C TYR A 172 3.03 8.20 -26.82
N CYS A 173 1.97 8.12 -26.03
CA CYS A 173 0.59 8.19 -26.52
C CYS A 173 -0.04 9.53 -26.16
N GLU A 174 -0.01 10.47 -27.09
CA GLU A 174 -0.64 11.78 -26.93
C GLU A 174 -2.15 11.68 -26.70
N ALA A 175 -2.83 10.72 -27.34
CA ALA A 175 -4.27 10.52 -27.18
C ALA A 175 -4.68 10.25 -25.71
N LEU A 176 -3.82 9.58 -24.93
CA LEU A 176 -4.04 9.35 -23.50
C LEU A 176 -3.91 10.64 -22.68
N ARG A 177 -3.02 11.55 -23.08
CA ARG A 177 -2.79 12.84 -22.40
C ARG A 177 -3.88 13.85 -22.71
N THR A 178 -4.33 13.89 -23.97
CA THR A 178 -5.37 14.82 -24.43
C THR A 178 -6.77 14.33 -24.13
N PHE A 179 -6.94 13.07 -23.68
CA PHE A 179 -8.23 12.55 -23.26
C PHE A 179 -8.78 13.41 -22.13
N CYS A 180 -9.98 13.95 -22.35
CA CYS A 180 -10.72 14.73 -21.39
C CYS A 180 -12.20 14.35 -21.51
N LEU A 181 -12.76 13.83 -20.43
CA LEU A 181 -14.18 13.57 -20.30
C LEU A 181 -14.84 14.77 -19.64
N GLU A 182 -15.77 15.41 -20.35
CA GLU A 182 -16.53 16.54 -19.82
C GLU A 182 -17.86 16.05 -19.24
N ILE A 183 -18.04 16.26 -17.93
CA ILE A 183 -19.28 15.89 -17.23
C ILE A 183 -19.94 17.15 -16.69
N VAL A 184 -21.21 17.36 -17.04
CA VAL A 184 -22.03 18.43 -16.48
C VAL A 184 -22.79 17.87 -15.28
N PHE A 185 -22.47 18.35 -14.08
CA PHE A 185 -23.17 17.95 -12.87
C PHE A 185 -23.54 19.16 -12.01
N ARG A 186 -24.83 19.29 -11.66
CA ARG A 186 -25.38 20.41 -10.88
C ARG A 186 -24.91 21.80 -11.38
N GLN A 187 -24.97 22.01 -12.70
CA GLN A 187 -24.54 23.24 -13.39
C GLN A 187 -23.03 23.59 -13.28
N LYS A 188 -22.18 22.65 -12.83
CA LYS A 188 -20.72 22.78 -12.93
C LYS A 188 -20.19 21.82 -14.00
N MET A 189 -19.29 22.32 -14.83
CA MET A 189 -18.51 21.52 -15.77
C MET A 189 -17.31 20.92 -15.03
N TYR A 190 -17.14 19.61 -15.14
CA TYR A 190 -15.97 18.90 -14.64
C TYR A 190 -15.21 18.32 -15.83
N HIS A 191 -13.92 18.63 -15.91
CA HIS A 191 -13.00 18.08 -16.90
C HIS A 191 -12.21 16.97 -16.20
N LEU A 192 -12.41 15.72 -16.62
CA LEU A 192 -11.72 14.57 -16.04
C LEU A 192 -10.75 14.00 -17.07
N HIS A 193 -9.46 14.05 -16.75
CA HIS A 193 -8.43 13.39 -17.53
C HIS A 193 -8.38 11.89 -17.24
N ALA A 194 -7.63 11.13 -18.04
CA ALA A 194 -7.59 9.67 -17.92
C ALA A 194 -7.10 9.19 -16.53
N LEU A 195 -6.10 9.85 -15.93
CA LEU A 195 -5.64 9.49 -14.59
C LEU A 195 -6.58 9.96 -13.48
N ASP A 196 -7.36 11.02 -13.69
CA ASP A 196 -8.40 11.44 -12.74
C ASP A 196 -9.46 10.37 -12.58
N ILE A 197 -9.89 9.78 -13.71
CA ILE A 197 -10.85 8.67 -13.71
C ILE A 197 -10.23 7.46 -13.00
N ALA A 198 -8.97 7.14 -13.28
CA ALA A 198 -8.28 6.04 -12.60
C ALA A 198 -8.18 6.27 -11.08
N ALA A 199 -7.77 7.47 -10.65
CA ALA A 199 -7.67 7.86 -9.25
C ALA A 199 -9.04 7.78 -8.55
N LEU A 200 -10.10 8.26 -9.20
CA LEU A 200 -11.47 8.19 -8.67
C LEU A 200 -11.94 6.74 -8.50
N VAL A 201 -11.70 5.88 -9.50
CA VAL A 201 -12.06 4.45 -9.44
C VAL A 201 -11.30 3.75 -8.31
N ILE A 202 -10.00 4.00 -8.18
CA ILE A 202 -9.18 3.42 -7.10
C ILE A 202 -9.65 3.93 -5.74
N ALA A 203 -9.89 5.23 -5.59
CA ALA A 203 -10.40 5.82 -4.35
C ALA A 203 -11.76 5.20 -3.95
N ALA A 204 -12.69 5.05 -4.90
CA ALA A 204 -13.98 4.41 -4.67
C ALA A 204 -13.83 2.94 -4.26
N MET A 205 -12.94 2.19 -4.92
CA MET A 205 -12.64 0.81 -4.57
C MET A 205 -12.09 0.70 -3.14
N LEU A 206 -11.09 1.52 -2.79
CA LEU A 206 -10.50 1.55 -1.45
C LEU A 206 -11.54 1.91 -0.38
N ALA A 207 -12.41 2.89 -0.67
CA ALA A 207 -13.48 3.28 0.22
C ALA A 207 -14.47 2.14 0.48
N VAL A 208 -14.94 1.47 -0.58
CA VAL A 208 -15.86 0.32 -0.48
C VAL A 208 -15.21 -0.82 0.30
N MET A 209 -13.95 -1.13 0.02
CA MET A 209 -13.19 -2.14 0.76
C MET A 209 -13.10 -1.79 2.25
N PHE A 210 -12.70 -0.56 2.58
CA PHE A 210 -12.59 -0.11 3.96
C PHE A 210 -13.94 -0.22 4.69
N VAL A 211 -15.02 0.30 4.11
CA VAL A 211 -16.37 0.25 4.72
C VAL A 211 -16.83 -1.18 4.92
N TYR A 212 -16.71 -2.04 3.90
CA TYR A 212 -17.08 -3.45 3.99
C TYR A 212 -16.35 -4.15 5.13
N HIS A 213 -15.02 -4.00 5.18
CA HIS A 213 -14.18 -4.64 6.17
C HIS A 213 -14.43 -4.13 7.59
N PHE A 214 -14.57 -2.81 7.74
CA PHE A 214 -14.90 -2.18 9.02
C PHE A 214 -16.24 -2.66 9.56
N VAL A 215 -17.32 -2.60 8.76
CA VAL A 215 -18.67 -2.99 9.19
C VAL A 215 -18.73 -4.47 9.56
N LYS A 216 -18.16 -5.33 8.71
CA LYS A 216 -18.13 -6.78 8.96
C LYS A 216 -17.41 -7.11 10.26
N ASP A 217 -16.18 -6.61 10.42
CA ASP A 217 -15.38 -6.94 11.60
C ASP A 217 -15.93 -6.32 12.88
N ALA A 218 -16.47 -5.11 12.82
CA ALA A 218 -17.13 -4.49 13.98
C ALA A 218 -18.33 -5.32 14.46
N SER A 219 -19.15 -5.82 13.53
CA SER A 219 -20.26 -6.73 13.85
C SER A 219 -19.76 -8.04 14.46
N ASP A 220 -18.73 -8.64 13.88
CA ASP A 220 -18.15 -9.89 14.36
C ASP A 220 -17.61 -9.75 15.80
N TYR A 221 -16.86 -8.68 16.08
CA TYR A 221 -16.35 -8.41 17.43
C TYR A 221 -17.46 -8.15 18.45
N ALA A 222 -18.50 -7.38 18.08
CA ALA A 222 -19.64 -7.14 18.96
C ALA A 222 -20.38 -8.44 19.32
N CYS A 223 -20.48 -9.38 18.37
CA CYS A 223 -21.06 -10.71 18.62
C CYS A 223 -20.18 -11.54 19.57
N GLN A 224 -18.87 -11.58 19.34
CA GLN A 224 -17.91 -12.29 20.18
C GLN A 224 -17.90 -11.80 21.63
N GLU A 225 -17.99 -10.47 21.84
CA GLU A 225 -18.07 -9.92 23.19
C GLU A 225 -19.36 -10.29 23.92
N LYS A 226 -20.50 -10.29 23.22
CA LYS A 226 -21.78 -10.75 23.80
C LYS A 226 -21.69 -12.21 24.22
N GLN A 227 -21.13 -13.06 23.37
CA GLN A 227 -20.93 -14.49 23.68
C GLN A 227 -19.99 -14.70 24.88
N ARG A 228 -18.88 -13.96 24.95
CA ARG A 228 -17.94 -14.03 26.09
C ARG A 228 -18.61 -13.59 27.40
N LYS A 229 -19.41 -12.53 27.37
CA LYS A 229 -20.17 -12.08 28.55
C LYS A 229 -21.19 -13.13 29.00
N ALA A 230 -21.93 -13.72 28.06
CA ALA A 230 -22.89 -14.79 28.35
C ALA A 230 -22.21 -16.04 28.94
N ALA A 231 -21.10 -16.48 28.36
CA ALA A 231 -20.32 -17.62 28.86
C ALA A 231 -19.76 -17.39 30.27
N LYS A 232 -19.27 -16.18 30.54
CA LYS A 232 -18.78 -15.81 31.88
C LYS A 232 -19.89 -15.82 32.93
N LEU A 233 -21.08 -15.30 32.58
CA LEU A 233 -22.23 -15.32 33.47
C LEU A 233 -22.69 -16.76 33.77
N ALA A 234 -22.76 -17.61 32.74
CA ALA A 234 -23.13 -19.02 32.90
C ALA A 234 -22.13 -19.81 33.77
N ALA A 235 -20.82 -19.51 33.66
CA ALA A 235 -19.81 -20.11 34.51
C ALA A 235 -19.98 -19.69 35.98
N THR A 236 -20.23 -18.40 36.25
CA THR A 236 -20.46 -17.91 37.62
C THR A 236 -21.72 -18.53 38.26
N THR A 237 -22.79 -18.75 37.50
CA THR A 237 -24.01 -19.39 38.03
C THR A 237 -23.79 -20.86 38.35
N LEU A 238 -23.06 -21.59 37.50
CA LEU A 238 -22.74 -23.01 37.76
C LEU A 238 -21.86 -23.19 39.00
N ASP A 239 -20.88 -22.30 39.20
CA ASP A 239 -20.03 -22.34 40.40
C ASP A 239 -20.81 -22.01 41.68
N ALA A 240 -21.80 -21.10 41.60
CA ALA A 240 -22.66 -20.76 42.73
C ALA A 240 -23.62 -21.91 43.08
N ASP A 241 -24.20 -22.58 42.09
CA ASP A 241 -25.09 -23.73 42.28
C ASP A 241 -24.32 -24.97 42.79
N ALA A 242 -23.03 -25.12 42.45
CA ALA A 242 -22.19 -26.22 42.94
C ALA A 242 -21.69 -26.03 44.39
N GLN A 243 -21.80 -24.81 44.94
CA GLN A 243 -21.40 -24.47 46.31
C GLN A 243 -22.58 -24.39 47.30
N ALA A 244 -23.82 -24.52 46.82
CA ALA A 244 -25.05 -24.54 47.61
C ALA A 244 -25.51 -25.97 47.90
#